data_AF-A0AAP8KUY8-F1
#
_entry.id   AF-A0AAP8KUY8-F1
#
_cell.length_a   1.000
_cell.length_b   1.000
_cell.length_c   1.000
_cell.angle_alpha   90.00
_cell.angle_beta   90.00
_cell.angle_gamma   90.00
#
_symmetry.space_group_name_H-M   'P 1'
#
loop_
_entity.id
_entity.type
_entity.pdbx_description
1 polymer ?
#
loop_
_entity_poly.entity_id
_entity_poly.type
_entity_poly.pdbx_seq_one_letter_code
_entity_poly.pdbx_strand_id
1 'polypeptide(L)'
;MNWRKMFGYRSKTGWKMFIASIVYSLILFLILQAIIPNSIHPIIVNIGFGGFMLSLLALIIGLIKPQFVLPKIQIKTRKKVLYSYLYLALAFLLMSSAFVDGKSASKQTAQKVNTKVSTSADNKEDTKKKEEADRKAQEEAQRKAQEEADRKAQEEAQRKTQEEADRTAQEEAQRKAQEEAQRKAQEEAQRKAQEEAQRKAQEEAQRKAQEEAQRKAQEEASQKKSATVSSSSVNRGGSNGQPFQNDPSDDKESNTTCKGQIKGNANSKKYHVPGGQYYDSTKDNIVWFCSEADAQANGYVKSKR
;
A
#
# COMPACT_ATOMS: atom_id res chain seq x y z
N MET A 1 -14.38 22.52 4.05
CA MET A 1 -15.47 22.95 4.96
C MET A 1 -14.84 23.66 6.13
N ASN A 2 -15.03 24.98 6.25
CA ASN A 2 -14.59 25.76 7.41
C ASN A 2 -15.54 25.46 8.58
N TRP A 3 -15.08 24.69 9.56
CA TRP A 3 -15.86 24.36 10.75
C TRP A 3 -15.93 25.59 11.66
N ARG A 4 -17.08 26.30 11.64
CA ARG A 4 -17.40 27.30 12.66
C ARG A 4 -17.48 26.59 14.02
N LYS A 5 -16.95 27.22 15.07
CA LYS A 5 -16.94 26.72 16.46
C LYS A 5 -18.34 26.20 16.82
N MET A 6 -18.50 24.88 16.98
CA MET A 6 -19.70 24.33 17.58
C MET A 6 -19.68 24.68 19.08
N PHE A 7 -20.74 25.32 19.56
CA PHE A 7 -20.90 25.65 20.98
C PHE A 7 -20.80 24.35 21.82
N GLY A 8 -19.96 24.36 22.85
CA GLY A 8 -19.78 23.25 23.79
C GLY A 8 -18.49 22.44 23.67
N TYR A 9 -17.79 22.48 22.53
CA TYR A 9 -16.54 21.73 22.38
C TYR A 9 -15.33 22.56 22.82
N ARG A 10 -14.71 22.15 23.94
CA ARG A 10 -13.51 22.80 24.51
C ARG A 10 -12.23 22.57 23.69
N SER A 11 -12.22 21.65 22.73
CA SER A 11 -11.04 21.26 21.94
C SER A 11 -11.32 21.27 20.42
N LYS A 12 -10.33 21.74 19.64
CA LYS A 12 -10.38 21.78 18.16
C LYS A 12 -9.85 20.50 17.47
N THR A 13 -9.37 19.51 18.23
CA THR A 13 -8.79 18.29 17.65
C THR A 13 -9.91 17.33 17.23
N GLY A 14 -9.88 16.89 15.96
CA GLY A 14 -10.98 16.11 15.36
C GLY A 14 -11.39 14.87 16.15
N TRP A 15 -10.41 14.14 16.70
CA TRP A 15 -10.66 12.96 17.54
C TRP A 15 -11.39 13.28 18.85
N LYS A 16 -11.06 14.41 19.49
CA LYS A 16 -11.70 14.85 20.74
C LYS A 16 -13.13 15.31 20.49
N MET A 17 -13.40 15.96 19.34
CA MET A 17 -14.77 16.31 18.94
C MET A 17 -15.62 15.08 18.62
N PHE A 18 -15.01 14.07 17.98
CA PHE A 18 -15.70 12.81 17.69
C PHE A 18 -16.11 12.09 18.98
N ILE A 19 -15.19 11.91 19.93
CA ILE A 19 -15.48 11.28 21.22
C ILE A 19 -16.55 12.07 21.97
N ALA A 20 -16.40 13.39 22.07
CA ALA A 20 -17.39 14.20 22.78
C ALA A 20 -18.77 14.19 22.09
N SER A 21 -18.86 14.09 20.76
CA SER A 21 -20.14 13.89 20.05
C SER A 21 -20.82 12.58 20.44
N ILE A 22 -20.05 11.50 20.57
CA ILE A 22 -20.59 10.21 21.01
C ILE A 22 -21.09 10.31 22.44
N VAL A 23 -20.31 10.91 23.34
CA VAL A 23 -20.68 11.09 24.75
C VAL A 23 -21.94 11.96 24.89
N TYR A 24 -22.05 13.08 24.18
CA TYR A 24 -23.25 13.91 24.20
C TYR A 24 -24.47 13.19 23.63
N SER A 25 -24.29 12.38 22.58
CA SER A 25 -25.38 11.58 22.01
C SER A 25 -25.87 10.53 23.01
N LEU A 26 -24.95 9.89 23.74
CA LEU A 26 -25.29 8.92 24.79
C LEU A 26 -26.00 9.59 25.98
N ILE A 27 -25.52 10.75 26.44
CA ILE A 27 -26.17 11.50 27.53
C ILE A 27 -27.58 11.94 27.11
N LEU A 28 -27.74 12.51 25.91
CA LEU A 28 -29.04 12.90 25.39
C LEU A 28 -29.97 11.69 25.27
N PHE A 29 -29.45 10.55 24.82
CA PHE A 29 -30.20 9.30 24.73
C PHE A 29 -30.68 8.81 26.10
N LEU A 30 -29.84 8.84 27.13
CA LEU A 30 -30.21 8.47 28.51
C LEU A 30 -31.26 9.41 29.11
N ILE A 31 -31.17 10.71 28.84
CA ILE A 31 -32.19 11.68 29.26
C ILE A 31 -33.51 11.41 28.53
N LEU A 32 -33.46 11.09 27.24
CA LEU A 32 -34.65 10.79 26.44
C LEU A 32 -35.35 9.50 26.92
N GLN A 33 -34.58 8.48 27.26
CA GLN A 33 -35.05 7.23 27.88
C GLN A 33 -35.84 7.49 29.17
N ALA A 34 -35.38 8.43 30.00
CA ALA A 34 -36.03 8.76 31.27
C ALA A 34 -37.34 9.56 31.11
N ILE A 35 -37.52 10.26 29.99
CA ILE A 35 -38.69 11.13 29.73
C ILE A 35 -39.77 10.40 28.92
N ILE A 36 -39.39 9.44 28.09
CA ILE A 36 -40.33 8.73 27.21
C ILE A 36 -41.13 7.69 28.00
N PRO A 37 -42.47 7.76 27.99
CA PRO A 37 -43.30 6.75 28.65
C PRO A 37 -43.23 5.39 27.94
N ASN A 38 -43.29 4.31 28.72
CA ASN A 38 -43.07 2.94 28.24
C ASN A 38 -44.07 2.50 27.14
N SER A 39 -45.22 3.16 27.03
CA SER A 39 -46.20 2.91 25.96
C SER A 39 -45.70 3.27 24.56
N ILE A 40 -44.67 4.11 24.45
CA ILE A 40 -44.11 4.58 23.17
C ILE A 40 -42.91 3.72 22.74
N HIS A 41 -42.30 2.93 23.64
CA HIS A 41 -41.21 2.00 23.31
C HIS A 41 -41.46 1.10 22.08
N PRO A 42 -42.62 0.43 21.91
CA PRO A 42 -42.85 -0.41 20.72
C PRO A 42 -42.88 0.41 19.42
N ILE A 43 -43.38 1.64 19.46
CA ILE A 43 -43.37 2.56 18.31
C ILE A 43 -41.93 2.95 17.97
N ILE A 44 -41.11 3.23 18.97
CA ILE A 44 -39.70 3.58 18.80
C ILE A 44 -38.89 2.40 18.26
N VAL A 45 -39.13 1.18 18.74
CA VAL A 45 -38.50 -0.04 18.22
C VAL A 45 -38.87 -0.28 16.76
N ASN A 46 -40.14 -0.08 16.38
CA ASN A 46 -40.58 -0.22 14.98
C ASN A 46 -39.97 0.86 14.07
N ILE A 47 -39.89 2.11 14.53
CA ILE A 47 -39.21 3.19 13.79
C ILE A 47 -37.72 2.91 13.68
N GLY A 48 -37.08 2.43 14.74
CA GLY A 48 -35.68 2.04 14.77
C GLY A 48 -35.39 0.91 13.78
N PHE A 49 -36.21 -0.14 13.78
CA PHE A 49 -36.10 -1.25 12.84
C PHE A 49 -36.33 -0.81 11.39
N GLY A 50 -37.32 0.05 11.14
CA GLY A 50 -37.56 0.63 9.82
C GLY A 50 -36.38 1.50 9.33
N GLY A 51 -35.82 2.32 10.22
CA GLY A 51 -34.63 3.14 9.94
C GLY A 51 -33.39 2.29 9.67
N PHE A 52 -33.21 1.19 10.41
CA PHE A 52 -32.15 0.22 10.18
C PHE A 52 -32.28 -0.45 8.80
N MET A 53 -33.46 -0.94 8.44
CA MET A 53 -33.74 -1.53 7.12
C MET A 53 -33.52 -0.52 5.98
N LEU A 54 -33.98 0.72 6.15
CA LEU A 54 -33.77 1.78 5.17
C LEU A 54 -32.28 2.14 5.01
N SER A 55 -31.52 2.11 6.11
CA SER A 55 -30.07 2.33 6.09
C SER A 55 -29.31 1.22 5.36
N LEU A 56 -29.73 -0.04 5.54
CA LEU A 56 -29.16 -1.17 4.80
C LEU A 56 -29.48 -1.10 3.30
N LEU A 57 -30.71 -0.73 2.94
CA LEU A 57 -31.10 -0.52 1.55
C LEU A 57 -30.27 0.61 0.92
N ALA A 58 -30.12 1.72 1.64
CA ALA A 58 -29.29 2.86 1.23
C ALA A 58 -27.81 2.49 1.11
N LEU A 59 -27.30 1.61 1.99
CA LEU A 59 -25.94 1.08 1.91
C LEU A 59 -25.73 0.25 0.64
N ILE A 60 -26.65 -0.66 0.33
CA ILE A 60 -26.60 -1.52 -0.88
C ILE A 60 -26.63 -0.66 -2.15
N ILE A 61 -27.58 0.27 -2.23
CA ILE A 61 -27.69 1.21 -3.36
C ILE A 61 -26.43 2.08 -3.47
N GLY A 62 -25.90 2.55 -2.34
CA GLY A 62 -24.74 3.42 -2.26
C GLY A 62 -23.41 2.74 -2.63
N LEU A 63 -23.30 1.42 -2.43
CA LEU A 63 -22.15 0.63 -2.89
C LEU A 63 -22.14 0.46 -4.41
N ILE A 64 -23.32 0.37 -5.03
CA ILE A 64 -23.50 0.27 -6.49
C ILE A 64 -23.31 1.64 -7.15
N LYS A 65 -24.01 2.68 -6.67
CA LYS A 65 -23.94 4.06 -7.16
C LYS A 65 -23.93 5.05 -5.98
N PRO A 66 -22.75 5.52 -5.53
CA PRO A 66 -22.64 6.39 -4.35
C PRO A 66 -23.28 7.78 -4.53
N GLN A 67 -23.54 8.19 -5.78
CA GLN A 67 -24.10 9.50 -6.14
C GLN A 67 -25.61 9.61 -5.88
N PHE A 68 -26.30 8.48 -5.80
CA PHE A 68 -27.76 8.43 -5.71
C PHE A 68 -28.26 8.65 -4.27
N VAL A 69 -27.47 8.21 -3.30
CA VAL A 69 -27.88 8.18 -1.89
C VAL A 69 -27.42 9.44 -1.14
N LEU A 70 -26.41 10.14 -1.66
CA LEU A 70 -25.87 11.38 -1.09
C LEU A 70 -25.86 12.53 -2.11
N PRO A 71 -27.03 12.98 -2.61
CA PRO A 71 -27.09 13.99 -3.68
C PRO A 71 -26.55 15.37 -3.27
N LYS A 72 -26.49 15.70 -1.96
CA LYS A 72 -26.07 17.01 -1.44
C LYS A 72 -24.75 17.00 -0.68
N ILE A 73 -24.10 15.85 -0.52
CA ILE A 73 -22.82 15.76 0.21
C ILE A 73 -21.68 15.68 -0.82
N GLN A 74 -20.78 16.65 -0.77
CA GLN A 74 -19.58 16.84 -1.64
C GLN A 74 -18.54 15.70 -1.57
N ILE A 75 -18.92 14.46 -1.24
CA ILE A 75 -17.99 13.40 -0.87
C ILE A 75 -18.40 12.09 -1.56
N LYS A 76 -17.72 11.77 -2.67
CA LYS A 76 -18.17 10.79 -3.69
C LYS A 76 -17.51 9.40 -3.60
N THR A 77 -16.96 8.98 -2.45
CA THR A 77 -16.21 7.71 -2.36
C THR A 77 -17.02 6.60 -1.69
N ARG A 78 -17.01 5.40 -2.29
CA ARG A 78 -17.71 4.19 -1.80
C ARG A 78 -17.36 3.85 -0.35
N LYS A 79 -16.10 4.07 0.04
CA LYS A 79 -15.60 3.87 1.41
C LYS A 79 -16.36 4.73 2.43
N LYS A 80 -16.65 6.00 2.10
CA LYS A 80 -17.32 6.91 3.04
C LYS A 80 -18.82 6.67 3.11
N VAL A 81 -19.44 6.27 1.99
CA VAL A 81 -20.82 5.76 1.97
C VAL A 81 -20.93 4.56 2.92
N LEU A 82 -20.02 3.58 2.78
CA LEU A 82 -19.95 2.41 3.66
C LEU A 82 -19.89 2.83 5.13
N TYR A 83 -18.92 3.65 5.54
CA TYR A 83 -18.82 4.09 6.95
C TYR A 83 -20.05 4.86 7.44
N SER A 84 -20.64 5.72 6.61
CA SER A 84 -21.80 6.54 7.02
C SER A 84 -23.08 5.73 7.23
N TYR A 85 -23.44 4.85 6.30
CA TYR A 85 -24.66 4.05 6.40
C TYR A 85 -24.48 2.84 7.32
N LEU A 86 -23.25 2.34 7.49
CA LEU A 86 -22.93 1.36 8.52
C LEU A 86 -23.06 1.97 9.93
N TYR A 87 -22.56 3.19 10.14
CA TYR A 87 -22.75 3.92 11.40
C TYR A 87 -24.23 4.21 11.67
N LEU A 88 -24.98 4.66 10.66
CA LEU A 88 -26.42 4.92 10.77
C LEU A 88 -27.20 3.63 11.10
N ALA A 89 -26.84 2.51 10.45
CA ALA A 89 -27.44 1.21 10.72
C ALA A 89 -27.13 0.74 12.16
N LEU A 90 -25.88 0.84 12.61
CA LEU A 90 -25.50 0.51 13.99
C LEU A 90 -26.21 1.41 15.01
N ALA A 91 -26.38 2.70 14.72
CA ALA A 91 -27.11 3.62 15.61
C ALA A 91 -28.60 3.25 15.74
N PHE A 92 -29.26 2.90 14.63
CA PHE A 92 -30.66 2.44 14.66
C PHE A 92 -30.82 1.04 15.28
N LEU A 93 -29.83 0.16 15.10
CA LEU A 93 -29.78 -1.14 15.77
C LEU A 93 -29.67 -0.98 17.29
N LEU A 94 -28.75 -0.12 17.75
CA LEU A 94 -28.56 0.18 19.17
C LEU A 94 -29.80 0.84 19.79
N MET A 95 -30.42 1.79 19.07
CA MET A 95 -31.72 2.36 19.44
C MET A 95 -32.77 1.26 19.60
N SER A 96 -32.88 0.33 18.65
CA SER A 96 -33.88 -0.74 18.70
C SER A 96 -33.62 -1.71 19.86
N SER A 97 -32.36 -2.05 20.15
CA SER A 97 -32.01 -2.98 21.23
C SER A 97 -32.17 -2.39 22.64
N ALA A 98 -32.06 -1.07 22.79
CA ALA A 98 -32.05 -0.41 24.09
C ALA A 98 -33.45 -0.11 24.66
N PHE A 99 -34.52 -0.36 23.88
CA PHE A 99 -35.92 -0.22 24.30
C PHE A 99 -36.69 -1.55 24.24
N VAL A 100 -36.00 -2.67 23.98
CA VAL A 100 -36.58 -4.01 24.16
C VAL A 100 -36.57 -4.28 25.66
N ASP A 101 -37.62 -3.84 26.35
CA ASP A 101 -37.93 -4.36 27.67
C ASP A 101 -38.06 -5.88 27.55
N GLY A 102 -37.15 -6.62 28.19
CA GLY A 102 -37.04 -8.08 28.14
C GLY A 102 -38.22 -8.84 28.77
N LYS A 103 -39.43 -8.29 28.72
CA LYS A 103 -40.64 -8.85 29.29
C LYS A 103 -41.85 -8.45 28.46
N SER A 104 -42.07 -9.10 27.30
CA SER A 104 -43.40 -9.27 26.68
C SER A 104 -43.33 -10.16 25.43
N ALA A 105 -43.37 -11.47 25.63
CA ALA A 105 -43.86 -12.40 24.61
C ALA A 105 -44.97 -13.26 25.23
N SER A 106 -46.08 -12.64 25.63
CA SER A 106 -47.36 -13.33 25.82
C SER A 106 -48.47 -12.30 26.06
N LYS A 107 -49.52 -12.40 25.23
CA LYS A 107 -50.86 -11.81 25.38
C LYS A 107 -50.99 -10.28 25.23
N GLN A 108 -51.22 -9.86 23.99
CA GLN A 108 -52.21 -8.81 23.70
C GLN A 108 -53.05 -9.19 22.49
N THR A 109 -54.12 -9.97 22.69
CA THR A 109 -55.34 -9.88 21.87
C THR A 109 -56.51 -10.51 22.62
N ALA A 110 -57.16 -9.77 23.52
CA ALA A 110 -58.54 -10.05 23.95
C ALA A 110 -59.05 -8.92 24.86
N GLN A 111 -59.39 -7.77 24.28
CA GLN A 111 -60.39 -6.91 24.90
C GLN A 111 -61.11 -6.10 23.81
N LYS A 112 -62.25 -6.63 23.34
CA LYS A 112 -63.28 -5.79 22.73
C LYS A 112 -64.67 -6.38 22.97
N VAL A 113 -65.46 -5.60 23.69
CA VAL A 113 -66.94 -5.49 23.71
C VAL A 113 -67.73 -6.62 24.39
N ASN A 114 -68.06 -6.43 25.66
CA ASN A 114 -69.28 -6.98 26.25
C ASN A 114 -70.40 -5.94 26.09
N THR A 115 -71.26 -6.14 25.09
CA THR A 115 -72.61 -5.56 25.07
C THR A 115 -73.59 -6.70 25.40
N LYS A 116 -74.23 -6.54 26.55
CA LYS A 116 -75.37 -7.31 27.06
C LYS A 116 -76.49 -7.41 26.02
N VAL A 117 -77.02 -8.60 25.75
CA VAL A 117 -78.46 -8.96 25.76
C VAL A 117 -78.62 -10.48 25.57
N SER A 118 -79.51 -11.03 26.40
CA SER A 118 -80.15 -12.34 26.51
C SER A 118 -80.36 -13.16 25.22
N THR A 119 -80.12 -14.49 25.26
CA THR A 119 -81.15 -15.57 25.20
C THR A 119 -80.53 -16.98 25.11
N SER A 120 -80.98 -17.84 26.01
CA SER A 120 -81.42 -19.24 25.82
C SER A 120 -80.47 -20.31 25.24
N ALA A 121 -80.23 -21.31 26.08
CA ALA A 121 -79.58 -22.59 25.83
C ALA A 121 -80.17 -23.39 24.64
N ASP A 122 -79.45 -23.42 23.51
CA ASP A 122 -79.50 -24.54 22.55
C ASP A 122 -78.27 -24.59 21.61
N ASN A 123 -77.05 -24.39 22.13
CA ASN A 123 -75.86 -24.26 21.28
C ASN A 123 -74.55 -24.81 21.88
N LYS A 124 -74.62 -25.74 22.84
CA LYS A 124 -73.43 -26.22 23.56
C LYS A 124 -72.63 -27.28 22.78
N GLU A 125 -73.27 -27.96 21.83
CA GLU A 125 -72.64 -29.03 21.05
C GLU A 125 -71.96 -28.49 19.77
N ASP A 126 -72.61 -27.56 19.06
CA ASP A 126 -72.04 -26.92 17.87
C ASP A 126 -70.86 -25.99 18.19
N THR A 127 -70.89 -25.33 19.36
CA THR A 127 -69.76 -24.49 19.80
C THR A 127 -68.53 -25.35 20.11
N LYS A 128 -68.69 -26.54 20.69
CA LYS A 128 -67.57 -27.47 20.97
C LYS A 128 -66.97 -28.07 19.71
N LYS A 129 -67.78 -28.47 18.73
CA LYS A 129 -67.29 -28.99 17.44
C LYS A 129 -66.54 -27.92 16.65
N LYS A 130 -67.01 -26.66 16.70
CA LYS A 130 -66.35 -25.54 16.06
C LYS A 130 -65.03 -25.16 16.74
N GLU A 131 -64.98 -25.13 18.07
CA GLU A 131 -63.73 -24.90 18.82
C GLU A 131 -62.69 -26.01 18.59
N GLU A 132 -63.11 -27.28 18.47
CA GLU A 132 -62.17 -28.37 18.18
C GLU A 132 -61.64 -28.32 16.74
N ALA A 133 -62.48 -27.95 15.78
CA ALA A 133 -62.07 -27.74 14.39
C ALA A 133 -61.11 -26.56 14.25
N ASP A 134 -61.40 -25.43 14.90
CA ASP A 134 -60.53 -24.25 14.91
C ASP A 134 -59.20 -24.54 15.62
N ARG A 135 -59.21 -25.33 16.71
CA ARG A 135 -57.98 -25.76 17.40
C ARG A 135 -57.10 -26.64 16.51
N LYS A 136 -57.68 -27.62 15.80
CA LYS A 136 -56.92 -28.48 14.87
C LYS A 136 -56.35 -27.68 13.71
N ALA A 137 -57.12 -26.72 13.16
CA ALA A 137 -56.63 -25.83 12.10
C ALA A 137 -55.48 -24.92 12.59
N GLN A 138 -55.56 -24.40 13.81
CA GLN A 138 -54.48 -23.62 14.41
C GLN A 138 -53.23 -24.45 14.71
N GLU A 139 -53.38 -25.67 15.25
CA GLU A 139 -52.25 -26.57 15.50
C GLU A 139 -51.55 -26.98 14.20
N GLU A 140 -52.30 -27.26 13.13
CA GLU A 140 -51.72 -27.59 11.83
C GLU A 140 -51.01 -26.38 11.20
N ALA A 141 -51.61 -25.17 11.31
CA ALA A 141 -50.99 -23.94 10.83
C ALA A 141 -49.71 -23.60 11.61
N GLN A 142 -49.71 -23.78 12.94
CA GLN A 142 -48.51 -23.60 13.77
C GLN A 142 -47.43 -24.63 13.45
N ARG A 143 -47.80 -25.90 13.22
CA ARG A 143 -46.84 -26.94 12.87
C ARG A 143 -46.15 -26.63 11.54
N LYS A 144 -46.92 -26.23 10.52
CA LYS A 144 -46.36 -25.82 9.22
C LYS A 144 -45.46 -24.59 9.32
N ALA A 145 -45.85 -23.60 10.11
CA ALA A 145 -45.04 -22.40 10.34
C ALA A 145 -43.72 -22.72 11.06
N GLN A 146 -43.76 -23.61 12.06
CA GLN A 146 -42.57 -24.06 12.79
C GLN A 146 -41.64 -24.86 11.89
N GLU A 147 -42.17 -25.79 11.10
CA GLU A 147 -41.40 -26.64 10.19
C GLU A 147 -40.73 -25.81 9.08
N GLU A 148 -41.41 -24.77 8.55
CA GLU A 148 -40.81 -23.85 7.58
C GLU A 148 -39.72 -22.97 8.22
N ALA A 149 -39.91 -22.52 9.46
CA ALA A 149 -38.91 -21.75 10.20
C ALA A 149 -37.66 -22.59 10.49
N ASP A 150 -37.83 -23.83 10.94
CA ASP A 150 -36.73 -24.75 11.24
C ASP A 150 -35.98 -25.13 9.96
N ARG A 151 -36.68 -25.36 8.85
CA ARG A 151 -36.05 -25.61 7.54
C ARG A 151 -35.20 -24.43 7.09
N LYS A 152 -35.73 -23.20 7.18
CA LYS A 152 -34.97 -21.98 6.82
C LYS A 152 -33.74 -21.79 7.71
N ALA A 153 -33.86 -22.06 9.00
CA ALA A 153 -32.74 -21.98 9.93
C ALA A 153 -31.65 -23.01 9.60
N GLN A 154 -32.03 -24.24 9.24
CA GLN A 154 -31.07 -25.28 8.83
C GLN A 154 -30.40 -24.95 7.49
N GLU A 155 -31.16 -24.49 6.49
CA GLU A 155 -30.61 -24.07 5.19
C GLU A 155 -29.63 -22.89 5.34
N GLU A 156 -29.96 -21.90 6.17
CA GLU A 156 -29.07 -20.76 6.42
C GLU A 156 -27.80 -21.19 7.18
N ALA A 157 -27.92 -22.10 8.15
CA ALA A 157 -26.77 -22.66 8.86
C ALA A 157 -25.86 -23.44 7.92
N GLN A 158 -26.40 -24.34 7.09
CA GLN A 158 -25.63 -25.10 6.10
C GLN A 158 -24.95 -24.18 5.08
N ARG A 159 -25.67 -23.17 4.60
CA ARG A 159 -25.11 -22.21 3.64
C ARG A 159 -23.94 -21.43 4.23
N LYS A 160 -24.02 -21.01 5.50
CA LYS A 160 -22.91 -20.32 6.18
C LYS A 160 -21.69 -21.23 6.32
N THR A 161 -21.90 -22.50 6.69
CA THR A 161 -20.79 -23.47 6.79
C THR A 161 -20.15 -23.73 5.43
N GLN A 162 -20.95 -23.85 4.37
CA GLN A 162 -20.43 -24.06 3.01
C GLN A 162 -19.68 -22.82 2.50
N GLU A 163 -20.24 -21.61 2.67
CA GLU A 163 -19.58 -20.36 2.27
C GLU A 163 -18.26 -20.13 3.02
N GLU A 164 -18.17 -20.53 4.29
CA GLU A 164 -16.93 -20.44 5.08
C GLU A 164 -15.88 -21.47 4.63
N ALA A 165 -16.30 -22.71 4.34
CA ALA A 165 -15.44 -23.74 3.77
C ALA A 165 -14.89 -23.34 2.38
N ASP A 166 -15.76 -22.80 1.52
CA ASP A 166 -15.36 -22.37 0.19
C ASP A 166 -14.41 -21.15 0.26
N ARG A 167 -14.68 -20.20 1.17
CA ARG A 167 -13.81 -19.03 1.36
C ARG A 167 -12.43 -19.44 1.86
N THR A 168 -12.35 -20.34 2.84
CA THR A 168 -11.07 -20.81 3.38
C THR A 168 -10.27 -21.59 2.34
N ALA A 169 -10.92 -22.44 1.53
CA ALA A 169 -10.27 -23.14 0.42
C ALA A 169 -9.75 -22.17 -0.66
N GLN A 170 -10.52 -21.13 -1.02
CA GLN A 170 -10.06 -20.12 -1.97
C GLN A 170 -8.89 -19.27 -1.42
N GLU A 171 -8.96 -18.86 -0.15
CA GLU A 171 -7.89 -18.09 0.50
C GLU A 171 -6.59 -18.91 0.57
N GLU A 172 -6.65 -20.20 0.91
CA GLU A 172 -5.48 -21.07 0.94
C GLU A 172 -4.89 -21.28 -0.47
N ALA A 173 -5.73 -21.50 -1.47
CA ALA A 173 -5.29 -21.64 -2.86
C ALA A 173 -4.62 -20.35 -3.39
N GLN A 174 -5.21 -19.18 -3.11
CA GLN A 174 -4.62 -17.89 -3.48
C GLN A 174 -3.29 -17.64 -2.77
N ARG A 175 -3.21 -17.97 -1.48
CA ARG A 175 -1.98 -17.81 -0.70
C ARG A 175 -0.86 -18.69 -1.26
N LYS A 176 -1.13 -19.97 -1.54
CA LYS A 176 -0.14 -20.87 -2.17
C LYS A 176 0.33 -20.36 -3.53
N ALA A 177 -0.58 -19.87 -4.36
CA ALA A 177 -0.22 -19.30 -5.67
C ALA A 177 0.64 -18.03 -5.54
N GLN A 178 0.34 -17.16 -4.57
CA GLN A 178 1.14 -15.96 -4.30
C GLN A 178 2.53 -16.31 -3.73
N GLU A 179 2.62 -17.24 -2.78
CA GLU A 179 3.90 -17.70 -2.22
C GLU A 179 4.78 -18.34 -3.30
N GLU A 180 4.21 -19.18 -4.19
CA GLU A 180 4.96 -19.76 -5.30
C GLU A 180 5.45 -18.71 -6.31
N ALA A 181 4.59 -17.75 -6.66
CA ALA A 181 4.97 -16.65 -7.56
C ALA A 181 6.08 -15.77 -6.97
N GLN A 182 6.00 -15.44 -5.67
CA GLN A 182 7.05 -14.71 -4.97
C GLN A 182 8.35 -15.50 -4.90
N ARG A 183 8.30 -16.80 -4.61
CA ARG A 183 9.50 -17.64 -4.56
C ARG A 183 10.21 -17.68 -5.92
N LYS A 184 9.46 -17.89 -7.01
CA LYS A 184 10.01 -17.88 -8.38
C LYS A 184 10.65 -16.53 -8.73
N ALA A 185 9.99 -15.42 -8.38
CA ALA A 185 10.55 -14.09 -8.62
C ALA A 185 11.83 -13.82 -7.82
N GLN A 186 11.89 -14.28 -6.57
CA GLN A 186 13.10 -14.16 -5.74
C GLN A 186 14.25 -15.05 -6.25
N GLU A 187 13.96 -16.30 -6.62
CA GLU A 187 14.94 -17.23 -7.20
C GLU A 187 15.51 -16.65 -8.51
N GLU A 188 14.67 -16.11 -9.40
CA GLU A 188 15.13 -15.50 -10.65
C GLU A 188 15.99 -14.24 -10.41
N ALA A 189 15.60 -13.40 -9.45
CA ALA A 189 16.36 -12.21 -9.08
C ALA A 189 17.72 -12.58 -8.47
N GLN A 190 17.78 -13.58 -7.59
CA GLN A 190 19.03 -14.09 -7.03
C GLN A 190 19.92 -14.69 -8.12
N ARG A 191 19.36 -15.48 -9.04
CA ARG A 191 20.13 -16.08 -10.13
C ARG A 191 20.77 -15.00 -11.02
N LYS A 192 19.99 -13.99 -11.41
CA LYS A 192 20.51 -12.85 -12.19
C LYS A 192 21.61 -12.09 -11.46
N ALA A 193 21.45 -11.84 -10.15
CA ALA A 193 22.46 -11.18 -9.35
C ALA A 193 23.76 -12.00 -9.23
N GLN A 194 23.66 -13.33 -9.07
CA GLN A 194 24.81 -14.23 -9.03
C GLN A 194 25.51 -14.33 -10.40
N GLU A 195 24.76 -14.47 -11.49
CA GLU A 195 25.31 -14.47 -12.85
C GLU A 195 26.04 -13.16 -13.16
N GLU A 196 25.47 -12.01 -12.80
CA GLU A 196 26.12 -10.70 -13.01
C GLU A 196 27.39 -10.55 -12.15
N ALA A 197 27.37 -11.00 -10.90
CA ALA A 197 28.55 -10.98 -10.03
C ALA A 197 29.66 -11.89 -10.54
N GLN A 198 29.33 -13.11 -11.01
CA GLN A 198 30.30 -14.01 -11.62
C GLN A 198 30.88 -13.43 -12.91
N ARG A 199 30.05 -12.83 -13.77
CA ARG A 199 30.52 -12.21 -15.02
C ARG A 199 31.50 -11.08 -14.74
N LYS A 200 31.18 -10.19 -13.78
CA LYS A 200 32.09 -9.11 -13.36
C LYS A 200 33.41 -9.64 -12.80
N ALA A 201 33.37 -10.69 -11.98
CA ALA A 201 34.58 -11.32 -11.44
C ALA A 201 35.45 -11.95 -12.54
N GLN A 202 34.85 -12.60 -13.53
CA GLN A 202 35.56 -13.16 -14.69
C GLN A 202 36.16 -12.07 -15.58
N GLU A 203 35.40 -11.02 -15.89
CA GLU A 203 35.87 -9.87 -16.67
C GLU A 203 37.05 -9.17 -15.97
N GLU A 204 36.99 -8.98 -14.65
CA GLU A 204 38.09 -8.38 -13.88
C GLU A 204 39.33 -9.27 -13.85
N ALA A 205 39.16 -10.58 -13.68
CA ALA A 205 40.27 -11.54 -13.71
C ALA A 205 40.95 -11.58 -15.10
N GLN A 206 40.16 -11.60 -16.18
CA GLN A 206 40.71 -11.54 -17.54
C GLN A 206 41.43 -10.22 -17.80
N ARG A 207 40.88 -9.09 -17.34
CA ARG A 207 41.53 -7.78 -17.52
C ARG A 207 42.88 -7.73 -16.79
N LYS A 208 42.95 -8.20 -15.55
CA LYS A 208 44.21 -8.28 -14.78
C LYS A 208 45.24 -9.19 -15.47
N ALA A 209 44.82 -10.34 -15.99
CA ALA A 209 45.72 -11.24 -16.71
C ALA A 209 46.25 -10.61 -18.02
N GLN A 210 45.41 -9.89 -18.77
CA GLN A 210 45.83 -9.17 -19.98
C GLN A 210 46.77 -8.00 -19.65
N GLU A 211 46.48 -7.21 -18.62
CA GLU A 211 47.34 -6.12 -18.14
C GLU A 211 48.72 -6.65 -17.71
N GLU A 212 48.78 -7.75 -16.96
CA GLU A 212 50.06 -8.36 -16.54
C GLU A 212 50.87 -8.89 -17.73
N ALA A 213 50.21 -9.56 -18.69
CA ALA A 213 50.86 -10.05 -19.90
C ALA A 213 51.43 -8.91 -20.76
N GLN A 214 50.66 -7.82 -20.94
CA GLN A 214 51.14 -6.63 -21.65
C GLN A 214 52.32 -5.96 -20.92
N ARG A 215 52.28 -5.89 -19.59
CA ARG A 215 53.37 -5.30 -18.80
C ARG A 215 54.67 -6.09 -18.94
N LYS A 216 54.60 -7.43 -18.85
CA LYS A 216 55.77 -8.31 -19.08
C LYS A 216 56.34 -8.14 -20.48
N ALA A 217 55.49 -8.09 -21.51
CA ALA A 217 55.94 -7.87 -22.89
C ALA A 217 56.61 -6.49 -23.09
N GLN A 218 56.09 -5.43 -22.46
CA GLN A 218 56.71 -4.10 -22.50
C GLN A 218 58.03 -4.05 -21.73
N GLU A 219 58.12 -4.69 -20.56
CA GLU A 219 59.35 -4.78 -19.77
C GLU A 219 60.46 -5.50 -20.56
N GLU A 220 60.15 -6.64 -21.20
CA GLU A 220 61.11 -7.36 -22.05
C GLU A 220 61.57 -6.54 -23.27
N ALA A 221 60.64 -5.83 -23.94
CA ALA A 221 60.98 -4.96 -25.06
C ALA A 221 61.86 -3.77 -24.62
N SER A 222 61.63 -3.24 -23.42
CA SER A 222 62.40 -2.13 -22.86
C SER A 222 63.80 -2.56 -22.44
N GLN A 223 63.95 -3.75 -21.85
CA GLN A 223 65.27 -4.32 -21.53
C GLN A 223 66.09 -4.61 -22.78
N LYS A 224 65.47 -5.14 -23.85
CA LYS A 224 66.15 -5.33 -25.14
C LYS A 224 66.62 -4.01 -25.76
N LYS A 225 65.82 -2.93 -25.67
CA LYS A 225 66.22 -1.59 -26.12
C LYS A 225 67.33 -0.97 -25.27
N SER A 226 67.28 -1.14 -23.94
CA SER A 226 68.32 -0.66 -23.02
C SER A 226 69.66 -1.36 -23.26
N ALA A 227 69.67 -2.66 -23.56
CA ALA A 227 70.89 -3.39 -23.90
C ALA A 227 71.53 -2.92 -25.23
N THR A 228 70.76 -2.35 -26.14
CA THR A 228 71.28 -1.78 -27.41
C THR A 228 71.82 -0.35 -27.27
N VAL A 229 71.40 0.41 -26.25
CA VAL A 229 71.82 1.81 -26.06
C VAL A 229 73.06 1.96 -25.16
N SER A 230 73.38 0.96 -24.32
CA SER A 230 74.57 0.99 -23.46
C SER A 230 75.92 0.83 -24.17
N SER A 231 75.95 0.73 -25.50
CA SER A 231 77.21 0.70 -26.28
C SER A 231 77.60 2.04 -26.92
N SER A 232 76.94 3.15 -26.59
CA SER A 232 77.32 4.46 -27.14
C SER A 232 77.21 5.62 -26.14
N SER A 233 78.36 6.29 -25.94
CA SER A 233 78.57 7.62 -25.35
C SER A 233 78.77 7.65 -23.82
N VAL A 234 79.96 7.90 -23.26
CA VAL A 234 80.92 9.03 -23.38
C VAL A 234 80.46 10.30 -22.65
N ASN A 235 81.18 10.60 -21.55
CA ASN A 235 81.69 11.88 -21.03
C ASN A 235 80.89 13.20 -21.13
N ARG A 236 80.72 13.83 -19.95
CA ARG A 236 80.72 15.28 -19.57
C ARG A 236 79.60 15.52 -18.55
N GLY A 237 79.78 16.22 -17.44
CA GLY A 237 80.58 17.43 -17.19
C GLY A 237 79.58 18.47 -16.65
N GLY A 238 79.79 18.98 -15.44
CA GLY A 238 78.77 19.74 -14.70
C GLY A 238 78.59 21.20 -15.12
N SER A 239 77.65 21.85 -14.41
CA SER A 239 77.61 23.26 -13.99
C SER A 239 76.31 24.01 -14.35
N ASN A 240 75.75 24.61 -13.29
CA ASN A 240 75.03 25.88 -13.14
C ASN A 240 73.81 26.25 -14.01
N GLY A 241 72.81 26.74 -13.28
CA GLY A 241 71.50 27.18 -13.75
C GLY A 241 71.55 28.33 -14.75
N GLN A 242 70.72 28.16 -15.77
CA GLN A 242 70.23 29.18 -16.71
C GLN A 242 68.70 29.06 -16.76
N PRO A 243 67.96 30.15 -17.03
CA PRO A 243 66.52 30.08 -17.18
C PRO A 243 66.19 29.25 -18.42
N PHE A 244 65.30 28.27 -18.24
CA PHE A 244 64.92 27.29 -19.26
C PHE A 244 64.34 28.01 -20.48
N GLN A 245 65.10 28.11 -21.57
CA GLN A 245 64.56 28.42 -22.89
C GLN A 245 63.90 27.15 -23.39
N ASN A 246 62.58 27.20 -23.55
CA ASN A 246 61.79 26.14 -24.16
C ASN A 246 62.23 26.04 -25.64
N ASP A 247 62.91 24.94 -25.97
CA ASP A 247 63.37 24.61 -27.32
C ASP A 247 62.30 23.71 -27.97
N PRO A 248 61.52 24.20 -28.96
CA PRO A 248 60.43 23.44 -29.58
C PRO A 248 60.87 22.18 -30.34
N SER A 249 62.14 21.82 -30.32
CA SER A 249 62.65 20.57 -30.89
C SER A 249 62.74 19.42 -29.88
N ASP A 250 62.51 19.68 -28.59
CA ASP A 250 62.52 18.68 -27.50
C ASP A 250 61.12 18.21 -27.05
N ASP A 251 60.06 18.72 -27.69
CA ASP A 251 58.65 18.48 -27.39
C ASP A 251 58.17 17.10 -27.85
N LYS A 252 58.66 16.07 -27.16
CA LYS A 252 58.20 14.70 -27.41
C LYS A 252 56.73 14.55 -27.01
N GLU A 253 55.86 14.55 -28.01
CA GLU A 253 54.47 14.12 -27.87
C GLU A 253 54.35 12.59 -27.98
N SER A 254 53.50 11.98 -27.18
CA SER A 254 53.17 10.55 -27.26
C SER A 254 51.65 10.33 -27.25
N ASN A 255 51.24 9.19 -27.83
CA ASN A 255 49.83 8.80 -27.98
C ASN A 255 48.99 9.76 -28.85
N THR A 256 49.54 10.16 -30.00
CA THR A 256 48.93 11.15 -30.92
C THR A 256 47.55 10.75 -31.47
N THR A 257 47.12 9.50 -31.30
CA THR A 257 45.77 9.02 -31.66
C THR A 257 44.66 9.84 -31.01
N CYS A 258 44.89 10.35 -29.79
CA CYS A 258 43.92 11.13 -29.03
C CYS A 258 44.36 12.60 -28.87
N LYS A 259 45.13 13.10 -29.84
CA LYS A 259 45.60 14.48 -29.87
C LYS A 259 44.43 15.46 -29.83
N GLY A 260 44.53 16.47 -28.95
CA GLY A 260 43.50 17.50 -28.76
C GLY A 260 42.37 17.13 -27.79
N GLN A 261 42.38 15.92 -27.20
CA GLN A 261 41.42 15.55 -26.16
C GLN A 261 41.98 15.93 -24.79
N ILE A 262 42.63 15.03 -24.06
CA ILE A 262 43.20 15.34 -22.75
C ILE A 262 44.72 15.48 -22.87
N LYS A 263 45.26 16.62 -22.47
CA LYS A 263 46.71 16.91 -22.53
C LYS A 263 47.37 16.62 -21.19
N GLY A 264 48.17 15.57 -21.09
CA GLY A 264 48.99 15.24 -19.93
C GLY A 264 50.43 15.73 -20.08
N ASN A 265 51.09 16.04 -18.96
CA ASN A 265 52.53 16.28 -18.93
C ASN A 265 53.23 15.12 -18.21
N ALA A 266 54.11 14.41 -18.91
CA ALA A 266 54.72 13.17 -18.45
C ALA A 266 55.51 13.32 -17.14
N ASN A 267 56.13 14.49 -16.93
CA ASN A 267 56.98 14.77 -15.78
C ASN A 267 56.16 15.07 -14.52
N SER A 268 55.15 15.94 -14.64
CA SER A 268 54.33 16.36 -13.49
C SER A 268 53.19 15.41 -13.15
N LYS A 269 52.89 14.46 -14.04
CA LYS A 269 51.71 13.58 -13.95
C LYS A 269 50.41 14.36 -13.75
N LYS A 270 50.32 15.54 -14.36
CA LYS A 270 49.09 16.35 -14.40
C LYS A 270 48.46 16.31 -15.77
N TYR A 271 47.14 16.26 -15.84
CA TYR A 271 46.39 16.39 -17.08
C TYR A 271 45.51 17.64 -17.12
N HIS A 272 45.30 18.12 -18.32
CA HIS A 272 44.55 19.32 -18.65
C HIS A 272 43.43 18.96 -19.63
N VAL A 273 42.26 19.58 -19.42
CA VAL A 273 41.07 19.41 -20.25
C VAL A 273 40.96 20.57 -21.24
N PRO A 274 40.41 20.38 -22.46
CA PRO A 274 40.19 21.45 -23.42
C PRO A 274 39.36 22.58 -22.79
N GLY A 275 39.77 23.83 -22.98
CA GLY A 275 39.13 25.00 -22.36
C GLY A 275 39.54 25.27 -20.90
N GLY A 276 40.45 24.48 -20.32
CA GLY A 276 41.07 24.78 -19.03
C GLY A 276 42.19 25.82 -19.14
N GLN A 277 42.41 26.62 -18.08
CA GLN A 277 43.39 27.71 -18.05
C GLN A 277 44.82 27.30 -18.46
N TYR A 278 45.20 26.06 -18.16
CA TYR A 278 46.56 25.54 -18.40
C TYR A 278 46.65 24.56 -19.58
N TYR A 279 45.58 24.43 -20.38
CA TYR A 279 45.56 23.50 -21.51
C TYR A 279 46.57 23.91 -22.60
N ASP A 280 46.63 25.20 -22.94
CA ASP A 280 47.49 25.71 -24.00
C ASP A 280 48.91 26.07 -23.51
N SER A 281 49.09 26.24 -22.19
CA SER A 281 50.39 26.54 -21.59
C SER A 281 51.32 25.34 -21.51
N THR A 282 50.77 24.13 -21.45
CA THR A 282 51.55 22.89 -21.39
C THR A 282 52.06 22.55 -22.79
N LYS A 283 53.36 22.73 -22.98
CA LYS A 283 54.05 22.57 -24.28
C LYS A 283 55.05 21.41 -24.32
N ASP A 284 55.55 20.97 -23.16
CA ASP A 284 56.66 20.03 -23.10
C ASP A 284 56.24 18.67 -22.53
N ASN A 285 56.84 17.60 -23.04
CA ASN A 285 56.64 16.22 -22.59
C ASN A 285 55.15 15.80 -22.58
N ILE A 286 54.45 16.06 -23.69
CA ILE A 286 53.01 15.87 -23.79
C ILE A 286 52.65 14.39 -23.97
N VAL A 287 51.68 13.92 -23.19
CA VAL A 287 51.03 12.63 -23.37
C VAL A 287 49.54 12.87 -23.59
N TRP A 288 49.03 12.44 -24.73
CA TRP A 288 47.61 12.57 -25.04
C TRP A 288 46.80 11.41 -24.47
N PHE A 289 45.64 11.71 -23.91
CA PHE A 289 44.68 10.71 -23.42
C PHE A 289 43.32 10.94 -24.06
N CYS A 290 42.58 9.86 -24.27
CA CYS A 290 41.29 9.90 -24.95
C CYS A 290 40.15 10.34 -24.01
N SER A 291 40.34 10.14 -22.71
CA SER A 291 39.41 10.58 -21.67
C SER A 291 40.12 10.94 -20.36
N GLU A 292 39.43 11.67 -19.48
CA GLU A 292 39.94 11.94 -18.12
C GLU A 292 40.15 10.65 -17.33
N ALA A 293 39.30 9.64 -17.55
CA ALA A 293 39.40 8.34 -16.92
C ALA A 293 40.69 7.61 -17.36
N ASP A 294 41.04 7.67 -18.65
CA ASP A 294 42.28 7.08 -19.16
C ASP A 294 43.51 7.77 -18.55
N ALA A 295 43.48 9.09 -18.43
CA ALA A 295 44.56 9.85 -17.79
C ALA A 295 44.73 9.43 -16.32
N GLN A 296 43.62 9.31 -15.57
CA GLN A 296 43.61 8.88 -14.17
C GLN A 296 44.08 7.43 -14.00
N ALA A 297 43.64 6.52 -14.88
CA ALA A 297 44.09 5.13 -14.89
C ALA A 297 45.61 5.02 -15.13
N ASN A 298 46.18 5.94 -15.91
CA ASN A 298 47.62 6.06 -16.13
C ASN A 298 48.36 6.87 -15.04
N GLY A 299 47.70 7.15 -13.90
CA GLY A 299 48.29 7.80 -12.73
C GLY A 299 48.40 9.33 -12.84
N TYR A 300 47.66 9.97 -13.76
CA TYR A 300 47.65 11.43 -13.89
C TYR A 300 46.54 12.06 -13.05
N VAL A 301 46.84 13.19 -12.44
CA VAL A 301 45.90 13.97 -11.62
C VAL A 301 45.44 15.21 -12.39
N LYS A 302 44.18 15.61 -12.22
CA LYS A 302 43.65 16.82 -12.86
C LYS A 302 44.41 18.06 -12.38
N SER A 303 44.89 18.88 -13.31
CA SER A 303 45.48 20.17 -12.95
C SER A 303 44.45 21.03 -12.21
N LYS A 304 44.82 21.56 -11.04
CA LYS A 304 43.98 22.52 -10.33
C LYS A 304 43.91 23.81 -11.14
N ARG A 305 42.72 24.41 -11.17
CA ARG A 305 42.51 25.79 -11.66
C ARG A 305 43.27 26.75 -10.76
#